data_AF-A0A3R6XUP9-F1
#
_entry.id   AF-A0A3R6XUP9-F1
#
_cell.length_a   1.000
_cell.length_b   1.000
_cell.length_c   1.000
_cell.angle_alpha   90.00
_cell.angle_beta   90.00
_cell.angle_gamma   90.00
#
_symmetry.space_group_name_H-M   'P 1'
#
loop_
_entity.id
_entity.type
_entity.pdbx_description
1 polymer ?
#
loop_
_entity_poly.entity_id
_entity_poly.type
_entity_poly.pdbx_seq_one_letter_code
_entity_poly.pdbx_strand_id
1 'polypeptide(L)'
;MHIPTLTRFFYLYLFNRLSNATYELVLLRSRPWQHDHVSRHVAAHMSQDIQLPPDIFQAQRVVAALELDILVFSEIGMDPGAYFFAFSTLALRSVLFWGHAVTSGLSTVDYFITSDLFNSNPVRRNDF
;
A
#
# COMPACT_ATOMS: atom_id res chain seq x y z
N MET A 1 -9.67 -2.38 -14.55
CA MET A 1 -10.42 -2.48 -13.28
C MET A 1 -10.52 -1.08 -12.71
N HIS A 2 -11.73 -0.62 -12.39
CA HIS A 2 -11.97 0.73 -11.87
C HIS A 2 -11.34 0.81 -10.46
N ILE A 3 -10.37 1.70 -10.25
CA ILE A 3 -9.85 2.00 -8.90
C ILE A 3 -11.05 2.53 -8.10
N PRO A 4 -11.39 1.96 -6.92
CA PRO A 4 -12.51 2.46 -6.13
C PRO A 4 -12.30 3.94 -5.78
N THR A 5 -13.36 4.74 -5.84
CA THR A 5 -13.30 6.21 -5.72
C THR A 5 -12.62 6.68 -4.43
N LEU A 6 -12.73 5.91 -3.34
CA LEU A 6 -12.09 6.21 -2.05
C LEU A 6 -10.57 6.03 -2.08
N THR A 7 -10.09 4.95 -2.72
CA THR A 7 -8.68 4.66 -2.97
C THR A 7 -8.03 5.77 -3.80
N ARG A 8 -8.79 6.37 -4.73
CA ARG A 8 -8.32 7.39 -5.68
C ARG A 8 -7.94 8.73 -5.03
N PHE A 9 -8.70 9.20 -4.05
CA PHE A 9 -8.46 10.51 -3.41
C PHE A 9 -7.28 10.50 -2.44
N PHE A 10 -7.11 9.41 -1.69
CA PHE A 10 -6.06 9.32 -0.68
C PHE A 10 -4.66 9.22 -1.29
N TYR A 11 -4.48 8.44 -2.37
CA TYR A 11 -3.17 8.33 -3.02
C TYR A 11 -2.71 9.63 -3.66
N LEU A 12 -3.61 10.36 -4.33
CA LEU A 12 -3.29 11.68 -4.86
C LEU A 12 -2.82 12.64 -3.77
N TYR A 13 -3.51 12.66 -2.62
CA TYR A 13 -3.16 13.57 -1.54
C TYR A 13 -1.86 13.16 -0.82
N LEU A 14 -1.68 11.88 -0.53
CA LEU A 14 -0.49 11.36 0.15
C LEU A 14 0.77 11.58 -0.70
N PHE A 15 0.74 11.19 -1.98
CA PHE A 15 1.90 11.30 -2.86
C PHE A 15 2.21 12.74 -3.26
N ASN A 16 1.23 13.65 -3.27
CA ASN A 16 1.51 15.08 -3.43
C ASN A 16 2.24 15.70 -2.22
N ARG A 17 2.12 15.09 -1.03
CA ARG A 17 2.72 15.60 0.21
C ARG A 17 4.07 14.95 0.52
N LEU A 18 4.28 13.72 0.05
CA LEU A 18 5.58 13.05 0.09
C LEU A 18 6.44 13.62 -1.03
N SER A 19 7.41 14.48 -0.68
CA SER A 19 8.34 15.01 -1.66
C SER A 19 9.43 13.97 -1.97
N ASN A 20 9.66 13.78 -3.26
CA ASN A 20 10.82 13.08 -3.81
C ASN A 20 12.17 13.76 -3.48
N ALA A 21 12.16 14.95 -2.87
CA ALA A 21 13.37 15.56 -2.31
C ALA A 21 13.83 14.91 -1.00
N THR A 22 12.95 14.17 -0.32
CA THR A 22 13.25 13.54 0.99
C THR A 22 13.24 12.02 0.92
N TYR A 23 12.43 11.43 0.04
CA TYR A 23 12.27 9.99 -0.07
C TYR A 23 12.36 9.55 -1.54
N GLU A 24 12.97 8.38 -1.79
CA GLU A 24 12.78 7.69 -3.08
C GLU A 24 11.42 6.98 -3.06
N LEU A 25 10.52 7.35 -3.97
CA LEU A 25 9.20 6.76 -4.07
C LEU A 25 9.16 5.74 -5.21
N VAL A 26 9.00 4.48 -4.87
CA VAL A 26 8.87 3.38 -5.85
C VAL A 26 7.43 2.89 -5.89
N LEU A 27 6.82 2.94 -7.08
CA LEU A 27 5.50 2.39 -7.33
C LEU A 27 5.62 0.95 -7.85
N LEU A 28 5.11 -0.01 -7.07
CA LEU A 28 5.07 -1.42 -7.42
C LEU A 28 3.67 -1.79 -7.90
N ARG A 29 3.56 -2.26 -9.14
CA ARG A 29 2.27 -2.64 -9.76
C ARG A 29 2.15 -4.14 -9.90
N SER A 30 1.27 -4.77 -9.12
CA SER A 30 0.95 -6.20 -9.29
C SER A 30 0.12 -6.47 -10.55
N ARG A 31 -0.60 -5.46 -11.06
CA ARG A 31 -1.37 -5.52 -12.31
C ARG A 31 -1.22 -4.25 -13.14
N PRO A 32 -1.34 -4.34 -14.47
CA PRO A 32 -1.35 -3.16 -15.32
C PRO A 32 -2.50 -2.23 -14.96
N TRP A 33 -2.19 -0.96 -14.72
CA TRP A 33 -3.22 0.06 -14.52
C TRP A 33 -3.83 0.48 -15.85
N GLN A 34 -5.08 0.94 -15.79
CA GLN A 34 -5.62 1.73 -16.89
C GLN A 34 -5.00 3.14 -16.83
N HIS A 35 -4.67 3.70 -17.99
CA HIS A 35 -4.04 5.02 -18.13
C HIS A 35 -5.04 6.15 -17.92
N ASP A 36 -5.63 6.23 -16.73
CA ASP A 36 -6.51 7.34 -16.35
C ASP A 36 -5.70 8.55 -15.84
N HIS A 37 -6.40 9.64 -15.51
CA HIS A 37 -5.74 10.87 -15.05
C HIS A 37 -5.05 10.72 -13.68
N VAL A 38 -5.52 9.80 -12.83
CA VAL A 38 -4.92 9.57 -11.50
C VAL A 38 -3.73 8.66 -11.56
N SER A 39 -3.84 7.57 -12.32
CA SER A 39 -2.70 6.69 -12.59
C SER A 39 -1.50 7.47 -13.11
N ARG A 40 -1.74 8.39 -14.07
CA ARG A 40 -0.70 9.27 -14.62
C ARG A 40 -0.18 10.28 -13.60
N HIS A 41 -1.06 10.90 -12.83
CA HIS A 41 -0.66 11.86 -11.79
C HIS A 41 0.24 11.19 -10.75
N VAL A 42 -0.15 10.02 -10.24
CA VAL A 42 0.65 9.26 -9.27
C VAL A 42 2.00 8.89 -9.87
N ALA A 43 2.03 8.29 -11.07
CA ALA A 43 3.28 7.89 -11.73
C ALA A 43 4.26 9.07 -11.92
N ALA A 44 3.77 10.28 -12.19
CA ALA A 44 4.60 11.47 -12.35
C ALA A 44 5.31 11.91 -11.05
N HIS A 45 4.89 11.42 -9.88
CA HIS A 45 5.50 11.72 -8.58
C HIS A 45 6.42 10.59 -8.08
N MET A 46 6.55 9.50 -8.83
CA MET A 46 7.36 8.34 -8.46
C MET A 46 8.76 8.45 -9.05
N SER A 47 9.77 8.09 -8.28
CA SER A 47 11.14 7.90 -8.77
C SER A 47 11.22 6.72 -9.73
N GLN A 48 10.48 5.65 -9.42
CA GLN A 48 10.41 4.44 -10.24
C GLN A 48 8.98 3.92 -10.32
N ASP A 49 8.59 3.40 -11.49
CA ASP A 49 7.29 2.79 -11.73
C ASP A 49 7.49 1.40 -12.32
N ILE A 50 7.33 0.37 -11.50
CA ILE A 50 7.70 -1.02 -11.81
C ILE A 50 6.45 -1.88 -11.94
N GLN A 51 6.25 -2.42 -13.14
CA GLN A 51 5.30 -3.50 -13.36
C GLN A 51 5.93 -4.82 -12.88
N LEU A 52 5.36 -5.41 -11.84
CA LEU A 52 5.80 -6.70 -11.34
C LEU A 52 5.43 -7.83 -12.32
N PRO A 53 6.28 -8.86 -12.45
CA PRO A 53 5.95 -10.05 -13.23
C PRO A 53 4.77 -10.80 -12.59
N PRO A 54 3.99 -11.54 -13.39
CA PRO A 54 2.83 -12.27 -12.87
C PRO A 54 3.22 -13.46 -11.99
N ASP A 55 4.44 -13.98 -12.14
CA ASP A 55 4.98 -15.02 -11.26
C ASP A 55 5.37 -14.43 -9.90
N ILE A 56 4.78 -14.96 -8.84
CA ILE A 56 4.92 -14.41 -7.49
C ILE A 56 6.37 -14.46 -6.98
N PHE A 57 7.11 -15.53 -7.29
CA PHE A 57 8.49 -15.68 -6.83
C PHE A 57 9.43 -14.76 -7.59
N GLN A 58 9.22 -14.57 -8.89
CA GLN A 58 9.93 -13.54 -9.65
C GLN A 58 9.61 -12.14 -9.12
N ALA A 59 8.36 -11.86 -8.82
CA ALA A 59 7.97 -10.56 -8.30
C ALA A 59 8.59 -10.28 -6.93
N GLN A 60 8.60 -11.26 -6.02
CA GLN A 60 9.29 -11.16 -4.74
C GLN A 60 10.79 -10.87 -4.90
N ARG A 61 11.45 -11.53 -5.85
CA ARG A 61 12.87 -11.25 -6.16
C ARG A 61 13.07 -9.82 -6.65
N VAL A 62 12.18 -9.33 -7.52
CA VAL A 62 12.22 -7.93 -7.98
C VAL A 62 12.07 -6.98 -6.80
N VAL A 63 11.08 -7.19 -5.93
CA VAL A 63 10.86 -6.32 -4.75
C VAL A 63 12.04 -6.37 -3.78
N ALA A 64 12.55 -7.56 -3.47
CA ALA A 64 13.69 -7.72 -2.56
C ALA A 64 14.97 -7.07 -3.10
N ALA A 65 15.19 -7.10 -4.41
CA ALA A 65 16.34 -6.48 -5.05
C ALA A 65 16.32 -4.94 -5.03
N LEU A 66 15.17 -4.33 -4.68
CA LEU A 66 15.07 -2.88 -4.47
C LEU A 66 15.58 -2.45 -3.10
N GLU A 67 15.84 -3.39 -2.18
CA GLU A 67 16.37 -3.13 -0.84
C GLU A 67 15.60 -2.04 -0.08
N LEU A 68 14.26 -2.07 -0.18
CA LEU A 68 13.39 -1.04 0.38
C LEU A 68 13.51 -0.94 1.92
N ASP A 69 13.61 0.28 2.42
CA ASP A 69 13.48 0.54 3.87
C ASP A 69 12.03 0.31 4.34
N ILE A 70 11.06 0.77 3.56
CA ILE A 70 9.63 0.71 3.90
C ILE A 70 8.83 0.21 2.70
N LEU A 71 8.08 -0.87 2.90
CA LEU A 71 7.09 -1.38 1.95
C LEU A 71 5.68 -1.07 2.46
N VAL A 72 4.95 -0.25 1.72
CA VAL A 72 3.58 0.14 2.07
C VAL A 72 2.57 -0.68 1.25
N PHE A 73 1.81 -1.54 1.93
CA PHE A 73 0.66 -2.23 1.34
C PHE A 73 -0.54 -1.29 1.32
N SER A 74 -1.01 -0.97 0.12
CA SER A 74 -2.22 -0.18 -0.12
C SER A 74 -3.48 -0.87 0.40
N GLU A 75 -3.49 -2.19 0.33
CA GLU A 75 -4.48 -3.12 0.83
C GLU A 75 -3.86 -4.52 0.90
N ILE A 76 -4.48 -5.40 1.69
CA ILE A 76 -4.17 -6.83 1.69
C ILE A 76 -5.51 -7.57 1.61
N GLY A 77 -5.67 -8.43 0.60
CA GLY A 77 -6.80 -9.36 0.50
C GLY A 77 -7.67 -9.21 -0.75
N MET A 78 -7.64 -8.08 -1.48
CA MET A 78 -8.35 -7.95 -2.76
C MET A 78 -7.51 -8.43 -3.94
N ASP A 79 -6.20 -8.19 -3.90
CA ASP A 79 -5.25 -8.76 -4.85
C ASP A 79 -4.50 -9.95 -4.24
N PRO A 80 -4.57 -11.15 -4.85
CA PRO A 80 -3.83 -12.32 -4.38
C PRO A 80 -2.31 -12.08 -4.32
N GLY A 81 -1.77 -11.27 -5.24
CA GLY A 81 -0.35 -10.92 -5.26
C GLY A 81 0.07 -10.16 -4.01
N ALA A 82 -0.64 -9.08 -3.68
CA ALA A 82 -0.42 -8.29 -2.46
C ALA A 82 -0.54 -9.16 -1.19
N TYR A 83 -1.51 -10.09 -1.16
CA TYR A 83 -1.66 -11.03 -0.05
C TYR A 83 -0.43 -11.93 0.12
N PHE A 84 0.08 -12.55 -0.95
CA PHE A 84 1.28 -13.40 -0.86
C PHE A 84 2.56 -12.62 -0.55
N PHE A 85 2.71 -11.40 -1.05
CA PHE A 85 3.83 -10.54 -0.65
C PHE A 85 3.81 -10.23 0.84
N ALA A 86 2.62 -10.04 1.42
CA ALA A 86 2.50 -9.76 2.84
C ALA A 86 2.97 -10.91 3.74
N PHE A 87 3.09 -12.16 3.26
CA PHE A 87 3.70 -13.27 4.03
C PHE A 87 5.23 -13.28 4.00
N SER A 88 5.86 -12.36 3.27
CA SER A 88 7.31 -12.31 3.10
C SER A 88 7.88 -11.00 3.63
N THR A 89 9.01 -11.09 4.32
CA THR A 89 9.77 -9.90 4.73
C THR A 89 10.57 -9.40 3.54
N LEU A 90 10.05 -8.40 2.83
CA LEU A 90 10.62 -7.86 1.58
C LEU A 90 11.26 -6.48 1.73
N ALA A 91 11.14 -5.88 2.92
CA ALA A 91 11.68 -4.57 3.27
C ALA A 91 12.10 -4.57 4.75
N LEU A 92 12.84 -3.54 5.20
CA LEU A 92 13.17 -3.41 6.62
C LEU A 92 11.92 -3.27 7.49
N ARG A 93 10.89 -2.56 6.98
CA ARG A 93 9.57 -2.42 7.60
C ARG A 93 8.44 -2.57 6.60
N SER A 94 7.43 -3.33 6.96
CA SER A 94 6.19 -3.47 6.20
C SER A 94 5.06 -2.72 6.91
N VAL A 95 4.34 -1.88 6.17
CA VAL A 95 3.27 -1.05 6.69
C VAL A 95 1.98 -1.33 5.94
N LEU A 96 0.89 -1.60 6.65
CA LEU A 96 -0.43 -1.69 6.06
C LEU A 96 -1.12 -0.33 6.12
N PHE A 97 -1.67 0.08 4.96
CA PHE A 97 -2.49 1.27 4.84
C PHE A 97 -3.98 0.93 4.79
N TRP A 98 -4.82 1.96 4.83
CA TRP A 98 -6.27 1.97 5.09
C TRP A 98 -7.19 1.22 4.09
N GLY A 99 -6.68 0.27 3.31
CA GLY A 99 -7.46 -0.50 2.35
C GLY A 99 -8.60 -1.30 3.01
N HIS A 100 -8.26 -2.19 3.96
CA HIS A 100 -9.24 -2.98 4.70
C HIS A 100 -9.20 -2.61 6.19
N ALA A 101 -10.38 -2.33 6.75
CA ALA A 101 -10.60 -1.94 8.15
C ALA A 101 -10.43 -3.08 9.17
N VAL A 102 -9.61 -4.08 8.86
CA VAL A 102 -9.35 -5.25 9.70
C VAL A 102 -7.85 -5.49 9.78
N THR A 103 -7.40 -6.06 10.91
CA THR A 103 -6.00 -6.47 11.05
C THR A 103 -5.63 -7.51 9.97
N SER A 104 -4.40 -7.44 9.47
CA SER A 104 -3.88 -8.49 8.58
C SER A 104 -3.71 -9.83 9.32
N GLY A 105 -3.46 -9.79 10.64
CA GLY A 105 -3.10 -10.96 11.44
C GLY A 105 -1.72 -11.54 11.11
N LEU A 106 -0.91 -10.83 10.29
CA LEU A 106 0.38 -11.32 9.80
C LEU A 106 1.53 -10.76 10.64
N SER A 107 2.42 -11.63 11.11
CA SER A 107 3.62 -11.24 11.88
C SER A 107 4.67 -10.50 11.05
N THR A 108 4.53 -10.53 9.72
CA THR A 108 5.40 -9.91 8.72
C THR A 108 4.99 -8.47 8.37
N VAL A 109 3.90 -7.96 8.96
CA VAL A 109 3.45 -6.57 8.84
C VAL A 109 3.72 -5.87 10.18
N ASP A 110 4.65 -4.92 10.19
CA ASP A 110 5.12 -4.24 11.41
C ASP A 110 4.14 -3.19 11.93
N TYR A 111 3.53 -2.42 11.02
CA TYR A 111 2.72 -1.25 11.38
C TYR A 111 1.42 -1.17 10.57
N PHE A 112 0.43 -0.48 11.15
CA PHE A 112 -0.78 -0.04 10.46
C PHE A 112 -0.95 1.46 10.63
N ILE A 113 -1.18 2.17 9.53
CA ILE A 113 -1.46 3.62 9.57
C ILE A 113 -2.95 3.80 9.84
N THR A 114 -3.29 4.45 10.96
CA THR A 114 -4.67 4.71 11.38
C THR A 114 -4.82 6.14 11.91
N SER A 115 -6.03 6.53 12.30
CA SER A 115 -6.33 7.78 13.00
C SER A 115 -7.01 7.51 14.34
N ASP A 116 -6.85 8.43 15.29
CA ASP A 116 -7.50 8.32 16.61
C ASP A 116 -9.04 8.25 16.48
N LEU A 117 -9.60 8.96 15.50
CA LEU A 117 -11.03 8.92 15.17
C LEU A 117 -11.50 7.57 14.64
N PHE A 118 -10.60 6.78 14.06
CA PHE A 118 -10.92 5.44 13.57
C PHE A 118 -10.93 4.41 14.71
N ASN A 119 -10.02 4.58 15.66
CA ASN A 119 -9.89 3.70 16.81
C ASN A 119 -10.78 4.11 17.99
N SER A 120 -11.54 5.21 17.86
CA SER A 120 -12.52 5.62 18.86
C SER A 120 -13.69 4.65 18.86
N ASN A 121 -13.61 3.62 19.69
CA ASN A 121 -14.76 2.81 20.06
C ASN A 121 -15.72 3.75 20.80
N PRO A 122 -16.95 4.03 20.30
CA PRO A 122 -17.92 4.72 21.13
C PRO A 122 -18.13 3.84 22.35
N VAL A 123 -17.68 4.31 23.51
CA VAL A 123 -17.98 3.67 24.80
C VAL A 123 -19.48 3.40 24.77
N ARG A 124 -19.88 2.12 24.81
CA ARG A 124 -21.28 1.79 25.05
C ARG A 124 -21.58 2.37 26.43
N ARG A 125 -22.24 3.53 26.45
CA ARG A 125 -22.98 3.98 27.62
C ARG A 125 -24.00 2.88 27.89
N ASN A 126 -23.67 2.00 28.82
CA ASN A 126 -24.69 1.22 29.52
C ASN A 126 -25.39 2.22 30.46
N ASP A 127 -26.30 2.99 29.88
CA ASP A 127 -27.27 3.78 30.63
C ASP A 127 -28.53 2.91 30.77
N PHE A 128 -28.55 2.03 31.78
CA PHE A 128 -29.73 1.51 32.48
C PHE A 128 -29.36 1.18 33.93
#